data_AF-A0A538G9Z9-F1
#
_entry.id   AF-A0A538G9Z9-F1
#
_cell.length_a   1.000
_cell.length_b   1.000
_cell.length_c   1.000
_cell.angle_alpha   90.00
_cell.angle_beta   90.00
_cell.angle_gamma   90.00
#
_symmetry.space_group_name_H-M   'P 1'
#
loop_
_entity.id
_entity.type
_entity.pdbx_description
1 polymer ?
#
loop_
_entity_poly.entity_id
_entity_poly.type
_entity_poly.pdbx_seq_one_letter_code
_entity_poly.pdbx_strand_id
1 'polypeptide(L)'
;MKKKLKVVYMRPREKPVAWVGMFMLLKGTKRPHLAHAYVNAWSAARSGKWLEDNYGYGHANTLARPSSSDLLKALRLTDPRAVTEPNAHLDRDIPRRALYARMWEEVKAS
;
A
#
# COMPACT_ATOMS: atom_id res chain seq x y z
N MET A 1 12.86 -5.61 23.12
CA MET A 1 11.93 -4.98 24.08
C MET A 1 10.52 -5.04 23.50
N LYS A 2 9.58 -5.82 24.08
CA LYS A 2 8.18 -5.79 23.62
C LYS A 2 7.59 -4.44 24.02
N LYS A 3 7.13 -3.65 23.04
CA LYS A 3 6.42 -2.39 23.31
C LYS A 3 5.15 -2.74 24.08
N LYS A 4 4.92 -2.12 25.25
CA LYS A 4 3.79 -2.44 26.16
C LYS A 4 2.43 -1.93 25.66
N LEU A 5 2.41 -1.14 24.58
CA LEU A 5 1.18 -0.60 24.01
C LEU A 5 0.55 -1.62 23.04
N LYS A 6 -0.68 -2.03 23.34
CA LYS A 6 -1.48 -2.86 22.43
C LYS A 6 -1.99 -1.99 21.28
N VAL A 7 -1.46 -2.22 20.09
CA VAL A 7 -1.90 -1.55 18.85
C VAL A 7 -2.61 -2.57 17.96
N VAL A 8 -3.70 -2.16 17.33
CA VAL A 8 -4.49 -3.01 16.43
C VAL A 8 -4.78 -2.28 15.14
N TYR A 9 -4.96 -3.03 14.04
CA TYR A 9 -5.39 -2.49 12.76
C TYR A 9 -6.91 -2.34 12.74
N MET A 10 -7.41 -1.11 12.57
CA MET A 10 -8.85 -0.83 12.50
C MET A 10 -9.43 -1.19 11.13
N ARG A 11 -10.66 -1.74 11.14
CA ARG A 11 -11.47 -1.98 9.93
C ARG A 11 -12.82 -1.28 10.09
N PRO A 12 -13.00 -0.06 9.56
CA PRO A 12 -14.26 0.66 9.68
C PRO A 12 -15.39 -0.07 8.93
N ARG A 13 -16.64 0.09 9.40
CA ARG A 13 -17.82 -0.54 8.80
C ARG A 13 -18.06 -0.02 7.38
N GLU A 14 -17.76 1.26 7.19
CA GLU A 14 -17.84 2.07 5.97
C GLU A 14 -16.76 1.73 4.94
N LYS A 15 -15.85 0.80 5.27
CA LYS A 15 -14.72 0.35 4.46
C LYS A 15 -13.56 1.37 4.40
N PRO A 16 -12.31 0.88 4.28
CA PRO A 16 -11.16 1.77 4.14
C PRO A 16 -11.04 2.30 2.71
N VAL A 17 -10.32 3.41 2.57
CA VAL A 17 -9.71 3.78 1.28
C VAL A 17 -8.51 2.88 1.04
N ALA A 18 -8.39 2.33 -0.16
CA ALA A 18 -7.23 1.56 -0.61
C ALA A 18 -6.47 2.33 -1.69
N TRP A 19 -5.16 2.08 -1.79
CA TRP A 19 -4.30 2.66 -2.81
C TRP A 19 -3.27 1.64 -3.26
N VAL A 20 -2.72 1.84 -4.46
CA VAL A 20 -1.70 0.97 -5.05
C VAL A 20 -0.49 1.80 -5.42
N GLY A 21 0.65 1.54 -4.76
CA GLY A 21 1.93 2.10 -5.15
C GLY A 21 2.46 1.40 -6.40
N MET A 22 2.96 2.18 -7.36
CA MET A 22 3.46 1.67 -8.64
C MET A 22 4.84 2.21 -8.95
N PHE A 23 5.67 1.41 -9.63
CA PHE A 23 6.86 1.92 -10.30
C PHE A 23 6.49 2.49 -11.66
N MET A 24 6.98 3.69 -11.93
CA MET A 24 6.80 4.38 -13.22
C MET A 24 8.18 4.66 -13.82
N LEU A 25 8.36 4.32 -15.09
CA LEU A 25 9.57 4.68 -15.84
C LEU A 25 9.32 5.97 -16.63
N LEU A 26 10.01 7.05 -16.26
CA LEU A 26 9.80 8.36 -16.88
C LEU A 26 10.57 8.47 -18.21
N LYS A 27 10.02 9.28 -19.12
CA LYS A 27 10.69 9.67 -20.37
C LYS A 27 12.05 10.30 -20.06
N GLY A 28 13.08 9.91 -20.80
CA GLY A 28 14.44 10.43 -20.62
C GLY A 28 15.24 9.78 -19.49
N THR A 29 14.75 8.69 -18.88
CA THR A 29 15.53 7.91 -17.91
C THR A 29 16.86 7.48 -18.52
N LYS A 30 17.98 7.90 -17.92
CA LYS A 30 19.34 7.67 -18.46
C LYS A 30 19.78 6.20 -18.41
N ARG A 31 19.22 5.38 -17.51
CA ARG A 31 19.60 3.98 -17.28
C ARG A 31 18.38 3.05 -17.15
N PRO A 32 17.58 2.88 -18.23
CA PRO A 32 16.34 2.10 -18.16
C PRO A 32 16.58 0.63 -17.84
N HIS A 33 17.70 0.04 -18.28
CA HIS A 33 18.06 -1.35 -17.98
C HIS A 33 18.23 -1.59 -16.47
N LEU A 34 18.86 -0.67 -15.73
CA LEU A 34 18.99 -0.77 -14.28
C LEU A 34 17.63 -0.58 -13.58
N ALA A 35 16.80 0.33 -14.09
CA ALA A 35 15.44 0.50 -13.56
C ALA A 35 14.61 -0.78 -13.71
N HIS A 36 14.69 -1.45 -14.87
CA HIS A 36 14.05 -2.74 -15.08
C HIS A 36 14.65 -3.84 -14.20
N ALA A 37 15.97 -3.92 -14.07
CA ALA A 37 16.62 -4.88 -13.19
C ALA A 37 16.17 -4.72 -11.74
N TYR A 38 16.02 -3.48 -11.27
CA TYR A 38 15.50 -3.17 -9.95
C TYR A 38 14.05 -3.62 -9.78
N VAL A 39 13.15 -3.25 -10.70
CA VAL A 39 11.72 -3.65 -10.63
C VAL A 39 11.55 -5.17 -10.72
N ASN A 40 12.40 -5.85 -11.49
CA ASN A 40 12.42 -7.32 -11.54
C ASN A 40 12.82 -7.92 -10.18
N ALA A 41 13.88 -7.41 -9.55
CA ALA A 41 14.28 -7.84 -8.21
C ALA A 41 13.21 -7.53 -7.14
N TRP A 42 12.55 -6.38 -7.24
CA TRP A 42 11.45 -6.00 -6.37
C TRP A 42 10.25 -6.95 -6.50
N SER A 43 9.97 -7.41 -7.72
CA SER A 43 8.86 -8.32 -8.00
C SER A 43 9.03 -9.73 -7.42
N ALA A 44 10.22 -10.08 -6.92
CA ALA A 44 10.49 -11.39 -6.33
C ALA A 44 9.72 -11.61 -5.01
N ALA A 45 9.33 -12.87 -4.74
CA ALA A 45 8.59 -13.23 -3.53
C ALA A 45 9.34 -12.88 -2.23
N ARG A 46 10.68 -12.98 -2.25
CA ARG A 46 11.54 -12.59 -1.12
C ARG A 46 11.42 -11.10 -0.79
N SER A 47 11.40 -10.25 -1.80
CA SER A 47 11.28 -8.80 -1.66
C SER A 47 9.89 -8.44 -1.11
N GLY A 48 8.83 -9.04 -1.66
CA GLY A 48 7.47 -8.88 -1.15
C GLY A 48 7.33 -9.33 0.31
N LYS A 49 7.85 -10.51 0.65
CA LYS A 49 7.83 -11.02 2.03
C LYS A 49 8.57 -10.09 3.00
N TRP A 50 9.74 -9.59 2.59
CA TRP A 50 10.51 -8.66 3.42
C TRP A 50 9.71 -7.37 3.67
N LEU A 51 9.05 -6.82 2.64
CA LEU A 51 8.19 -5.64 2.76
C LEU A 51 7.02 -5.88 3.74
N GLU A 52 6.34 -7.02 3.59
CA GLU A 52 5.23 -7.41 4.46
C GLU A 52 5.68 -7.56 5.91
N ASP A 53 6.78 -8.26 6.17
CA ASP A 53 7.28 -8.52 7.52
C ASP A 53 7.80 -7.28 8.24
N ASN A 54 8.48 -6.37 7.52
CA ASN A 54 9.19 -5.25 8.14
C ASN A 54 8.35 -3.98 8.19
N TYR A 55 7.51 -3.73 7.18
CA TYR A 55 6.74 -2.50 7.08
C TYR A 55 5.23 -2.70 7.19
N GLY A 56 4.73 -3.94 7.18
CA GLY A 56 3.29 -4.20 7.23
C GLY A 56 2.57 -3.67 5.99
N TYR A 57 3.23 -3.71 4.83
CA TYR A 57 2.65 -3.36 3.54
C TYR A 57 2.41 -4.61 2.70
N GLY A 58 1.24 -4.71 2.08
CA GLY A 58 0.96 -5.77 1.10
C GLY A 58 1.78 -5.61 -0.17
N HIS A 59 2.07 -6.71 -0.84
CA HIS A 59 2.82 -6.72 -2.10
C HIS A 59 1.99 -7.35 -3.24
N ALA A 60 2.21 -6.92 -4.49
CA ALA A 60 1.49 -7.45 -5.65
C ALA A 60 1.89 -8.90 -6.02
N ASN A 61 3.03 -9.38 -5.53
CA ASN A 61 3.44 -10.78 -5.68
C ASN A 61 2.55 -11.67 -4.80
N THR A 62 1.67 -12.44 -5.43
CA THR A 62 0.68 -13.29 -4.74
C THR A 62 1.26 -14.49 -4.00
N LEU A 63 2.56 -14.77 -4.18
CA LEU A 63 3.30 -15.82 -3.47
C LEU A 63 4.00 -15.30 -2.20
N ALA A 64 4.16 -13.98 -2.04
CA ALA A 64 4.72 -13.39 -0.83
C ALA A 64 3.77 -13.59 0.36
N ARG A 65 4.32 -13.95 1.52
CA ARG A 65 3.55 -14.09 2.76
C ARG A 65 4.40 -13.64 3.96
N PRO A 66 3.86 -12.81 4.87
CA PRO A 66 4.55 -12.49 6.11
C PRO A 66 4.64 -13.73 6.99
N SER A 67 5.66 -13.78 7.85
CA SER A 67 5.79 -14.81 8.87
C SER A 67 4.75 -14.61 9.98
N SER A 68 4.26 -13.39 10.17
CA SER A 68 3.27 -13.05 11.19
C SER A 68 1.84 -13.33 10.70
N SER A 69 1.12 -14.20 11.44
CA SER A 69 -0.31 -14.41 11.25
C SER A 69 -1.14 -13.15 11.48
N ASP A 70 -0.67 -12.26 12.37
CA ASP A 70 -1.35 -10.98 12.65
C ASP A 70 -1.26 -10.05 11.45
N LEU A 71 -0.09 -9.99 10.79
CA LEU A 71 0.07 -9.21 9.55
C LEU A 71 -0.75 -9.82 8.42
N LEU A 72 -0.74 -11.16 8.28
CA LEU A 72 -1.57 -11.86 7.29
C LEU A 72 -3.06 -11.49 7.43
N LYS A 73 -3.57 -11.46 8.66
CA LYS A 73 -4.96 -11.09 8.98
C LYS A 73 -5.23 -9.59 8.78
N ALA A 74 -4.34 -8.73 9.28
CA ALA A 74 -4.47 -7.27 9.18
C ALA A 74 -4.48 -6.80 7.72
N LEU A 75 -3.64 -7.40 6.87
CA LEU A 75 -3.48 -7.05 5.47
C LEU A 75 -4.42 -7.83 4.53
N ARG A 76 -5.14 -8.85 5.01
CA ARG A 76 -6.08 -9.65 4.20
C ARG A 76 -5.42 -10.29 2.95
N LEU A 77 -4.16 -10.71 3.04
CA LEU A 77 -3.40 -11.20 1.87
C LEU A 77 -3.93 -12.54 1.30
N THR A 78 -4.89 -13.18 1.97
CA THR A 78 -5.60 -14.37 1.46
C THR A 78 -6.88 -14.03 0.69
N ASP A 79 -7.27 -12.75 0.62
CA ASP A 79 -8.44 -12.28 -0.11
C ASP A 79 -8.02 -11.43 -1.30
N PRO A 80 -8.12 -11.94 -2.55
CA PRO A 80 -7.71 -11.20 -3.74
C PRO A 80 -8.57 -9.95 -4.00
N ARG A 81 -9.71 -9.80 -3.32
CA ARG A 81 -10.60 -8.63 -3.42
C ARG A 81 -10.49 -7.69 -2.22
N ALA A 82 -9.44 -7.83 -1.40
CA ALA A 82 -9.30 -7.04 -0.17
C ALA A 82 -9.25 -5.53 -0.39
N VAL A 83 -8.69 -5.09 -1.52
CA VAL A 83 -8.42 -3.68 -1.87
C VAL A 83 -9.32 -3.15 -2.99
N THR A 84 -10.39 -3.87 -3.33
CA THR A 84 -11.36 -3.49 -4.37
C THR A 84 -12.75 -3.34 -3.80
N GLU A 85 -13.66 -2.71 -4.55
CA GLU A 85 -15.08 -2.69 -4.21
C GLU A 85 -15.63 -4.12 -4.11
N PRO A 86 -16.53 -4.44 -3.15
CA PRO A 86 -17.10 -3.57 -2.11
C PRO A 86 -16.31 -3.61 -0.77
N ASN A 87 -15.11 -4.18 -0.76
CA ASN A 87 -14.31 -4.35 0.45
C ASN A 87 -13.52 -3.10 0.85
N ALA A 88 -13.19 -2.25 -0.11
CA ALA A 88 -12.48 -0.98 0.04
C ALA A 88 -12.80 -0.03 -1.12
N HIS A 89 -12.67 1.28 -0.86
CA HIS A 89 -12.78 2.31 -1.87
C HIS A 89 -11.40 2.59 -2.47
N LEU A 90 -11.16 2.13 -3.70
CA LEU A 90 -9.88 2.39 -4.37
C LEU A 90 -9.75 3.88 -4.71
N ASP A 91 -8.58 4.44 -4.39
CA ASP A 91 -8.17 5.80 -4.76
C ASP A 91 -8.31 6.02 -6.27
N ARG A 92 -8.79 7.20 -6.62
CA ARG A 92 -9.22 7.54 -7.99
C ARG A 92 -9.01 9.02 -8.25
N ASP A 93 -9.12 9.42 -9.52
CA ASP A 93 -9.05 10.82 -9.88
C ASP A 93 -10.06 11.67 -9.11
N ILE A 94 -9.64 12.88 -8.73
CA ILE A 94 -10.44 13.85 -7.99
C ILE A 94 -10.61 15.08 -8.88
N PRO A 95 -11.72 15.21 -9.63
CA PRO A 95 -11.92 16.29 -10.59
C PRO A 95 -11.78 17.70 -10.00
N ARG A 96 -12.11 17.86 -8.70
CA ARG A 96 -12.02 19.14 -7.98
C ARG A 96 -10.81 19.20 -7.03
N ARG A 97 -9.68 18.56 -7.37
CA ARG A 97 -8.51 18.45 -6.47
C ARG A 97 -8.01 19.79 -5.93
N ALA A 98 -8.00 20.85 -6.75
CA ALA A 98 -7.59 22.18 -6.31
C ALA A 98 -8.49 22.76 -5.19
N LEU A 99 -9.80 22.53 -5.27
CA LEU A 99 -10.75 22.94 -4.22
C LEU A 99 -10.48 22.18 -2.92
N TYR A 100 -10.34 20.85 -2.98
CA TYR A 100 -10.04 20.04 -1.80
C TYR A 100 -8.70 20.42 -1.17
N ALA A 101 -7.68 20.75 -1.97
CA ALA A 101 -6.41 21.22 -1.47
C ALA A 101 -6.54 22.53 -0.68
N ARG A 102 -7.30 23.52 -1.21
CA ARG A 102 -7.58 24.75 -0.48
C ARG A 102 -8.30 24.50 0.85
N MET A 103 -9.34 23.67 0.83
CA MET A 103 -10.09 23.32 2.05
C MET A 103 -9.22 22.62 3.08
N TRP A 104 -8.27 21.80 2.65
CA TRP A 104 -7.29 21.16 3.53
C TRP A 104 -6.34 22.17 4.18
N GLU A 105 -5.93 23.22 3.46
CA GLU A 105 -5.14 24.30 4.06
C GLU A 105 -5.93 25.06 5.14
N GLU A 106 -7.23 25.30 4.92
CA GLU A 106 -8.10 25.94 5.91
C GLU A 106 -8.24 25.09 7.18
N VAL A 107 -8.39 23.76 7.07
CA VAL A 107 -8.46 22.83 8.22
C VAL A 107 -7.15 22.73 8.99
N LYS A 108 -5.99 22.77 8.31
CA LYS A 108 -4.69 22.72 9.00
C LYS A 108 -4.35 24.01 9.75
N ALA A 109 -4.91 25.14 9.33
CA ALA A 109 -4.61 26.45 9.91
C ALA A 109 -5.38 26.75 11.21
N SER A 110 -6.38 25.92 11.55
CA SER A 110 -7.12 25.97 12.82
C SER A 110 -6.45 25.15 13.92
#